data_AF-A0A176Z3P1-F1
#
_entry.id   AF-A0A176Z3P1-F1
#
_cell.length_a   1.000
_cell.length_b   1.000
_cell.length_c   1.000
_cell.angle_alpha   90.00
_cell.angle_beta   90.00
_cell.angle_gamma   90.00
#
_symmetry.space_group_name_H-M   'P 1'
#
loop_
_entity.id
_entity.type
_entity.pdbx_description
1 polymer ?
#
loop_
_entity_poly.entity_id
_entity_poly.type
_entity_poly.pdbx_seq_one_letter_code
_entity_poly.pdbx_strand_id
1 'polypeptide(L)'
;MHIIDRLFSCLVLFLAIAAAPALPVHAAETCPFISAKELAGAMPALKWSLVSNQDGRGCIYQGGRGDTMMLTVFRNPDKDRAKELYATFVKTLGERMPLNAMSGVGEEGQGGMSAAGAQRQEASVVALSGDYILQISVYPIGRRADDALLGPLTEVARVAIGNMGKTSERFGDCEWLTGADADGFLDKSTLTVQRTGAGSCMMFDREGNTMVVAVIAISRDTVISMMKRTDPCKHVAIPELGSEAFGEHSCTKGNGNAVNIYVWKNGRQASILFAPVKPHAESGSVERLKAVAGRVYGKL
;
A
#
# COMPACT_ATOMS: atom_id res chain seq x y z
N MET A 1 17.14 -10.21 56.27
CA MET A 1 16.12 -10.94 55.47
C MET A 1 15.39 -10.05 54.45
N HIS A 2 15.02 -8.79 54.74
CA HIS A 2 14.18 -7.96 53.85
C HIS A 2 14.78 -7.41 52.53
N ILE A 3 16.06 -7.62 52.23
CA ILE A 3 16.69 -7.11 50.98
C ILE A 3 16.68 -8.18 49.87
N ILE A 4 16.76 -9.47 50.24
CA ILE A 4 16.77 -10.58 49.28
C ILE A 4 15.37 -10.80 48.67
N ASP A 5 14.31 -10.64 49.47
CA ASP A 5 12.92 -10.76 49.00
C ASP A 5 12.51 -9.67 48.00
N ARG A 6 13.08 -8.45 48.11
CA ARG A 6 12.85 -7.38 47.14
C ARG A 6 13.57 -7.60 45.81
N LEU A 7 14.77 -8.18 45.85
CA LEU A 7 15.53 -8.55 44.65
C LEU A 7 14.84 -9.69 43.88
N PHE A 8 14.29 -10.69 44.58
CA PHE A 8 13.54 -11.78 43.96
C PHE A 8 12.22 -11.32 43.34
N SER A 9 11.45 -10.44 43.99
CA SER A 9 10.22 -9.88 43.39
C SER A 9 10.48 -9.04 42.15
N CYS A 10 11.57 -8.25 42.11
CA CYS A 10 11.95 -7.52 40.90
C CYS A 10 12.43 -8.47 39.78
N LEU A 11 13.18 -9.53 40.10
CA LEU A 11 13.63 -10.49 39.09
C LEU A 11 12.48 -11.27 38.45
N VAL A 12 11.46 -11.65 39.24
CA VAL A 12 10.26 -12.35 38.74
C VAL A 12 9.40 -11.42 37.87
N LEU A 13 9.33 -10.11 38.19
CA LEU A 13 8.66 -9.13 37.33
C LEU A 13 9.39 -8.94 35.98
N PHE A 14 10.72 -8.88 36.00
CA PHE A 14 11.52 -8.76 34.77
C PHE A 14 11.47 -10.02 33.89
N LEU A 15 11.42 -11.21 34.51
CA LEU A 15 11.24 -12.47 33.78
C LEU A 15 9.82 -12.63 33.21
N ALA A 16 8.80 -12.11 33.88
CA ALA A 16 7.42 -12.12 33.37
C ALA A 16 7.21 -11.21 32.14
N ILE A 17 7.96 -10.10 32.05
CA ILE A 17 7.93 -9.20 30.88
C ILE A 17 8.74 -9.80 29.71
N ALA A 18 9.80 -10.58 29.99
CA ALA A 18 10.59 -11.28 28.98
C ALA A 18 9.92 -12.57 28.45
N ALA A 19 8.89 -13.08 29.15
CA ALA A 19 8.16 -14.30 28.81
C ALA A 19 6.76 -14.06 28.25
N ALA A 20 6.38 -12.80 27.97
CA ALA A 20 5.39 -12.59 26.93
C ALA A 20 6.08 -13.05 25.63
N PRO A 21 5.60 -14.11 24.95
CA PRO A 21 6.06 -14.30 23.60
C PRO A 21 5.73 -12.98 22.91
N ALA A 22 6.76 -12.27 22.43
CA ALA A 22 6.56 -11.37 21.32
C ALA A 22 5.92 -12.29 20.28
N LEU A 23 4.58 -12.27 20.21
CA LEU A 23 3.84 -13.03 19.24
C LEU A 23 4.55 -12.68 17.94
N PRO A 24 5.15 -13.65 17.23
CA PRO A 24 5.68 -13.36 15.92
C PRO A 24 4.49 -12.75 15.20
N VAL A 25 4.57 -11.45 14.92
CA VAL A 25 3.50 -10.69 14.27
C VAL A 25 3.27 -11.47 12.99
N HIS A 26 2.17 -12.21 12.94
CA HIS A 26 2.02 -13.31 12.00
C HIS A 26 2.22 -12.71 10.60
N ALA A 27 3.22 -13.20 9.87
CA ALA A 27 3.17 -13.09 8.42
C ALA A 27 1.79 -13.65 8.04
N ALA A 28 1.00 -12.87 7.31
CA ALA A 28 -0.34 -13.30 6.95
C ALA A 28 -0.29 -14.71 6.36
N GLU A 29 -1.14 -15.62 6.84
CA GLU A 29 -0.99 -17.05 6.50
C GLU A 29 -1.28 -17.32 5.02
N THR A 30 -2.19 -16.56 4.42
CA THR A 30 -2.59 -16.72 3.01
C THR A 30 -3.03 -15.40 2.38
N CYS A 31 -2.85 -15.29 1.07
CA CYS A 31 -3.42 -14.23 0.25
C CYS A 31 -4.79 -14.67 -0.29
N PRO A 32 -5.87 -13.87 -0.11
CA PRO A 32 -7.21 -14.28 -0.51
C PRO A 32 -7.43 -14.32 -2.03
N PHE A 33 -6.58 -13.65 -2.80
CA PHE A 33 -6.74 -13.52 -4.26
C PHE A 33 -5.90 -14.51 -5.06
N ILE A 34 -4.80 -15.01 -4.50
CA ILE A 34 -3.92 -15.96 -5.18
C ILE A 34 -3.18 -16.82 -4.16
N SER A 35 -3.28 -18.14 -4.29
CA SER A 35 -2.54 -19.07 -3.44
C SER A 35 -1.04 -19.08 -3.78
N ALA A 36 -0.21 -19.54 -2.84
CA ALA A 36 1.22 -19.70 -3.07
C ALA A 36 1.54 -20.61 -4.27
N LYS A 37 0.72 -21.66 -4.50
CA LYS A 37 0.86 -22.58 -5.64
C LYS A 37 0.54 -21.89 -6.96
N GLU A 38 -0.55 -21.14 -7.02
CA GLU A 38 -0.93 -20.38 -8.21
C GLU A 38 0.11 -19.30 -8.52
N LEU A 39 0.60 -18.58 -7.51
CA LEU A 39 1.64 -17.56 -7.69
C LEU A 39 2.95 -18.18 -8.20
N ALA A 40 3.38 -19.31 -7.64
CA ALA A 40 4.56 -20.02 -8.10
C ALA A 40 4.39 -20.56 -9.54
N GLY A 41 3.18 -20.94 -9.94
CA GLY A 41 2.87 -21.34 -11.31
C GLY A 41 2.91 -20.18 -12.30
N ALA A 42 2.36 -19.02 -11.91
CA ALA A 42 2.33 -17.82 -12.75
C ALA A 42 3.70 -17.12 -12.86
N MET A 43 4.50 -17.12 -11.78
CA MET A 43 5.81 -16.47 -11.73
C MET A 43 6.93 -17.41 -11.25
N PRO A 44 7.26 -18.48 -12.00
CA PRO A 44 8.15 -19.54 -11.54
C PRO A 44 9.62 -19.10 -11.35
N ALA A 45 10.03 -18.01 -12.01
CA ALA A 45 11.40 -17.52 -11.94
C ALA A 45 11.77 -16.90 -10.57
N LEU A 46 10.79 -16.59 -9.72
CA LEU A 46 10.98 -15.92 -8.45
C LEU A 46 10.28 -16.69 -7.33
N LYS A 47 10.99 -16.89 -6.22
CA LYS A 47 10.38 -17.37 -4.98
C LYS A 47 9.76 -16.19 -4.25
N TRP A 48 8.45 -16.22 -4.05
CA TRP A 48 7.69 -15.17 -3.38
C TRP A 48 7.28 -15.63 -1.98
N SER A 49 7.53 -14.77 -1.00
CA SER A 49 7.08 -14.94 0.38
C SER A 49 6.04 -13.88 0.70
N LEU A 50 4.89 -14.28 1.25
CA LEU A 50 3.85 -13.35 1.67
C LEU A 50 4.33 -12.57 2.89
N VAL A 51 4.30 -11.24 2.80
CA VAL A 51 4.66 -10.31 3.87
C VAL A 51 3.40 -9.86 4.62
N SER A 52 2.33 -9.57 3.87
CA SER A 52 1.07 -9.08 4.43
C SER A 52 -0.07 -9.39 3.48
N ASN A 53 -1.22 -9.85 4.00
CA ASN A 53 -2.48 -9.95 3.26
C ASN A 53 -3.27 -8.64 3.30
N GLN A 54 -2.63 -7.54 3.75
CA GLN A 54 -3.20 -6.20 3.83
C GLN A 54 -4.62 -6.20 4.44
N ASP A 55 -4.84 -7.04 5.47
CA ASP A 55 -6.15 -7.20 6.13
C ASP A 55 -7.29 -7.55 5.15
N GLY A 56 -6.99 -8.37 4.12
CA GLY A 56 -7.96 -8.88 3.14
C GLY A 56 -8.11 -8.03 1.88
N ARG A 57 -7.50 -6.83 1.79
CA ARG A 57 -7.62 -5.93 0.62
C ARG A 57 -6.58 -6.16 -0.47
N GLY A 58 -5.59 -7.00 -0.22
CA GLY A 58 -4.47 -7.17 -1.13
C GLY A 58 -3.42 -8.09 -0.56
N CYS A 59 -2.27 -8.17 -1.21
CA CYS A 59 -1.16 -9.02 -0.78
C CYS A 59 0.16 -8.33 -1.11
N ILE A 60 1.06 -8.25 -0.14
CA ILE A 60 2.43 -7.78 -0.34
C ILE A 60 3.33 -9.01 -0.29
N TYR A 61 4.13 -9.20 -1.33
CA TYR A 61 5.09 -10.29 -1.40
C TYR A 61 6.51 -9.75 -1.51
N GLN A 62 7.42 -10.49 -0.89
CA GLN A 62 8.85 -10.31 -1.02
C GLN A 62 9.41 -11.44 -1.88
N GLY A 63 9.98 -11.09 -3.02
CA GLY A 63 10.74 -11.98 -3.87
C GLY A 63 12.12 -12.26 -3.28
N GLY A 64 12.63 -13.48 -3.49
CA GLY A 64 13.92 -13.93 -2.93
C GLY A 64 15.16 -13.12 -3.36
N ARG A 65 15.03 -12.22 -4.34
CA ARG A 65 16.09 -11.27 -4.77
C ARG A 65 15.92 -9.85 -4.21
N GLY A 66 14.94 -9.64 -3.33
CA GLY A 66 14.59 -8.31 -2.83
C GLY A 66 13.43 -7.64 -3.59
N ASP A 67 12.95 -8.22 -4.70
CA ASP A 67 11.80 -7.71 -5.46
C ASP A 67 10.56 -7.59 -4.56
N THR A 68 9.80 -6.49 -4.67
CA THR A 68 8.53 -6.34 -3.95
C THR A 68 7.37 -6.42 -4.91
N MET A 69 6.36 -7.24 -4.61
CA MET A 69 5.10 -7.24 -5.35
C MET A 69 3.98 -6.75 -4.43
N MET A 70 3.17 -5.81 -4.92
CA MET A 70 1.97 -5.32 -4.25
C MET A 70 0.77 -5.62 -5.13
N LEU A 71 -0.09 -6.51 -4.66
CA LEU A 71 -1.42 -6.77 -5.21
C LEU A 71 -2.43 -6.03 -4.32
N THR A 72 -3.29 -5.20 -4.89
CA THR A 72 -4.33 -4.46 -4.17
C THR A 72 -5.64 -4.56 -4.93
N VAL A 73 -6.72 -4.80 -4.20
CA VAL A 73 -8.08 -4.88 -4.73
C VAL A 73 -8.88 -3.75 -4.13
N PHE A 74 -9.45 -2.92 -4.99
CA PHE A 74 -10.36 -1.86 -4.62
C PHE A 74 -11.77 -2.31 -4.98
N ARG A 75 -12.64 -2.45 -3.98
CA ARG A 75 -14.07 -2.66 -4.20
C ARG A 75 -14.79 -1.32 -4.16
N ASN A 76 -15.71 -1.10 -5.09
CA ASN A 76 -16.47 0.13 -5.21
C ASN A 76 -17.96 -0.15 -4.95
N PRO A 77 -18.77 0.90 -4.66
CA PRO A 77 -20.20 0.73 -4.39
C PRO A 77 -20.97 0.04 -5.53
N ASP A 78 -20.59 0.35 -6.76
CA ASP A 78 -21.18 -0.20 -7.98
C ASP A 78 -20.17 -0.17 -9.15
N LYS A 79 -20.60 -0.74 -10.28
CA LYS A 79 -19.78 -0.87 -11.48
C LYS A 79 -19.46 0.48 -12.14
N ASP A 80 -20.40 1.42 -12.12
CA ASP A 80 -20.21 2.73 -12.74
C ASP A 80 -19.15 3.52 -11.96
N ARG A 81 -19.21 3.45 -10.63
CA ARG A 81 -18.21 4.04 -9.76
C ARG A 81 -16.84 3.38 -9.88
N ALA A 82 -16.80 2.05 -10.01
CA ALA A 82 -15.56 1.33 -10.30
C ALA A 82 -14.94 1.79 -11.63
N LYS A 83 -15.76 2.01 -12.65
CA LYS A 83 -15.30 2.48 -13.96
C LYS A 83 -14.73 3.90 -13.91
N GLU A 84 -15.38 4.82 -13.22
CA GLU A 84 -14.87 6.18 -13.01
C GLU A 84 -13.51 6.16 -12.30
N LEU A 85 -13.39 5.39 -11.21
CA LEU A 85 -12.16 5.31 -10.46
C LEU A 85 -11.05 4.59 -11.25
N TYR A 86 -11.39 3.54 -12.00
CA TYR A 86 -10.48 2.83 -12.88
C TYR A 86 -9.84 3.76 -13.92
N ALA A 87 -10.62 4.67 -14.52
CA ALA A 87 -10.10 5.67 -15.44
C ALA A 87 -9.03 6.56 -14.78
N THR A 88 -9.23 6.94 -13.51
CA THR A 88 -8.23 7.66 -12.72
C THR A 88 -6.96 6.83 -12.51
N PHE A 89 -7.08 5.55 -12.13
CA PHE A 89 -5.91 4.66 -11.97
C PHE A 89 -5.12 4.51 -13.27
N VAL A 90 -5.80 4.30 -14.40
CA VAL A 90 -5.17 4.19 -15.72
C VAL A 90 -4.45 5.49 -16.08
N LYS A 91 -5.09 6.65 -15.89
CA LYS A 91 -4.49 7.95 -16.14
C LYS A 91 -3.23 8.17 -15.30
N THR A 92 -3.31 7.95 -13.99
CA THR A 92 -2.17 8.14 -13.07
C THR A 92 -1.04 7.13 -13.33
N LEU A 93 -1.35 5.91 -13.74
CA LEU A 93 -0.33 4.94 -14.14
C LEU A 93 0.32 5.33 -15.48
N GLY A 94 -0.47 5.83 -16.43
CA GLY A 94 -0.02 6.32 -17.74
C GLY A 94 0.94 7.52 -17.67
N GLU A 95 0.85 8.33 -16.62
CA GLU A 95 1.82 9.41 -16.35
C GLU A 95 3.23 8.86 -16.01
N ARG A 96 3.32 7.62 -15.53
CA ARG A 96 4.57 6.99 -15.07
C ARG A 96 5.17 6.02 -16.07
N MET A 97 4.35 5.42 -16.93
CA MET A 97 4.76 4.42 -17.91
C MET A 97 3.81 4.36 -19.12
N PRO A 98 4.30 3.95 -20.31
CA PRO A 98 3.42 3.61 -21.41
C PRO A 98 2.55 2.40 -21.04
N LEU A 99 1.26 2.47 -21.38
CA LEU A 99 0.28 1.42 -21.11
C LEU A 99 -0.22 0.77 -22.39
N ASN A 100 -0.42 -0.55 -22.31
CA ASN A 100 -1.03 -1.34 -23.36
C ASN A 100 -2.24 -2.08 -22.80
N ALA A 101 -3.27 -2.22 -23.64
CA ALA A 101 -4.42 -3.04 -23.31
C ALA A 101 -4.02 -4.51 -23.15
N MET A 102 -4.56 -5.18 -22.14
CA MET A 102 -4.28 -6.57 -21.83
C MET A 102 -5.52 -7.43 -22.05
N SER A 103 -5.38 -8.46 -22.87
CA SER A 103 -6.47 -9.40 -23.14
C SER A 103 -6.61 -10.45 -22.03
N GLY A 104 -7.85 -10.81 -21.72
CA GLY A 104 -8.16 -11.86 -20.75
C GLY A 104 -7.83 -11.51 -19.30
N VAL A 105 -7.80 -10.23 -18.95
CA VAL A 105 -7.63 -9.72 -17.59
C VAL A 105 -8.75 -8.74 -17.30
N GLY A 106 -9.81 -9.20 -16.63
CA GLY A 106 -10.98 -8.38 -16.31
C GLY A 106 -11.86 -8.05 -17.53
N GLU A 107 -12.80 -7.13 -17.33
CA GLU A 107 -13.60 -6.48 -18.38
C GLU A 107 -12.73 -5.49 -19.16
N GLU A 108 -11.86 -4.76 -18.46
CA GLU A 108 -10.83 -3.88 -19.03
C GLU A 108 -9.51 -4.06 -18.28
N GLY A 109 -8.41 -4.30 -18.99
CA GLY A 109 -7.08 -4.45 -18.41
C GLY A 109 -6.05 -3.59 -19.11
N GLN A 110 -5.18 -2.94 -18.34
CA GLN A 110 -4.05 -2.15 -18.82
C GLN A 110 -2.79 -2.56 -18.07
N GLY A 111 -1.66 -2.61 -18.78
CA GLY A 111 -0.39 -2.82 -18.11
C GLY A 111 0.79 -2.25 -18.87
N GLY A 112 1.88 -2.11 -18.14
CA GLY A 112 3.08 -1.45 -18.65
C GLY A 112 4.25 -1.63 -17.73
N MET A 113 5.36 -1.03 -18.15
CA MET A 113 6.62 -1.07 -17.43
C MET A 113 7.33 0.27 -17.57
N SER A 114 8.03 0.65 -16.52
CA SER A 114 8.87 1.84 -16.50
C SER A 114 9.93 1.77 -17.60
N ALA A 115 10.32 2.94 -18.15
CA ALA A 115 11.40 3.02 -19.13
C ALA A 115 12.73 2.43 -18.59
N ALA A 116 13.57 1.91 -19.50
CA ALA A 116 14.82 1.22 -19.16
C ALA A 116 15.83 2.05 -18.33
N GLY A 117 15.75 3.38 -18.40
CA GLY A 117 16.57 4.33 -17.62
C GLY A 117 15.87 4.91 -16.38
N ALA A 118 14.69 4.41 -16.01
CA ALA A 118 14.02 4.81 -14.78
C ALA A 118 14.85 4.36 -13.57
N GLN A 119 15.04 5.24 -12.57
CA GLN A 119 15.75 4.89 -11.34
C GLN A 119 14.95 3.87 -10.51
N ARG A 120 13.63 3.99 -10.52
CA ARG A 120 12.73 2.98 -9.97
C ARG A 120 12.15 2.19 -11.13
N GLN A 121 12.48 0.91 -11.17
CA GLN A 121 11.92 -0.03 -12.12
C GLN A 121 10.59 -0.55 -11.57
N GLU A 122 9.58 -0.64 -12.43
CA GLU A 122 8.23 -1.07 -12.08
C GLU A 122 7.60 -1.77 -13.28
N ALA A 123 6.98 -2.94 -13.07
CA ALA A 123 6.00 -3.53 -13.98
C ALA A 123 4.64 -3.52 -13.27
N SER A 124 3.60 -3.06 -13.95
CA SER A 124 2.30 -2.85 -13.34
C SER A 124 1.16 -3.27 -14.25
N VAL A 125 0.10 -3.81 -13.63
CA VAL A 125 -1.17 -4.15 -14.25
C VAL A 125 -2.30 -3.53 -13.43
N VAL A 126 -3.24 -2.87 -14.08
CA VAL A 126 -4.52 -2.42 -13.51
C VAL A 126 -5.66 -3.01 -14.32
N ALA A 127 -6.70 -3.49 -13.66
CA ALA A 127 -7.84 -4.09 -14.34
C ALA A 127 -9.15 -3.82 -13.62
N LEU A 128 -10.21 -3.60 -14.39
CA LEU A 128 -11.59 -3.47 -13.96
C LEU A 128 -12.31 -4.81 -14.14
N SER A 129 -13.08 -5.22 -13.13
CA SER A 129 -13.98 -6.38 -13.22
C SER A 129 -15.20 -6.16 -12.34
N GLY A 130 -16.32 -5.76 -12.95
CA GLY A 130 -17.53 -5.44 -12.20
C GLY A 130 -17.33 -4.25 -11.25
N ASP A 131 -17.60 -4.44 -9.97
CA ASP A 131 -17.38 -3.44 -8.91
C ASP A 131 -15.93 -3.43 -8.37
N TYR A 132 -15.03 -4.25 -8.93
CA TYR A 132 -13.65 -4.38 -8.47
C TYR A 132 -12.64 -3.74 -9.42
N ILE A 133 -11.59 -3.16 -8.83
CA ILE A 133 -10.36 -2.77 -9.52
C ILE A 133 -9.21 -3.55 -8.90
N LEU A 134 -8.49 -4.30 -9.73
CA LEU A 134 -7.22 -4.90 -9.38
C LEU A 134 -6.08 -3.93 -9.74
N GLN A 135 -5.13 -3.75 -8.84
CA GLN A 135 -3.83 -3.18 -9.16
C GLN A 135 -2.74 -4.12 -8.67
N ILE A 136 -1.85 -4.54 -9.57
CA ILE A 136 -0.63 -5.28 -9.19
C ILE A 136 0.59 -4.54 -9.71
N SER A 137 1.56 -4.31 -8.84
CA SER A 137 2.84 -3.70 -9.17
C SER A 137 3.98 -4.55 -8.65
N VAL A 138 4.99 -4.80 -9.48
CA VAL A 138 6.25 -5.41 -9.09
C VAL A 138 7.37 -4.38 -9.21
N TYR A 139 8.11 -4.21 -8.13
CA TYR A 139 9.30 -3.37 -8.03
C TYR A 139 10.54 -4.28 -7.96
N PRO A 140 11.19 -4.58 -9.10
CA PRO A 140 12.40 -5.38 -9.09
C PRO A 140 13.59 -4.60 -8.51
N ILE A 141 14.50 -5.30 -7.83
CA ILE A 141 15.75 -4.72 -7.33
C ILE A 141 16.92 -5.11 -8.24
N GLY A 142 17.75 -4.13 -8.58
CA GLY A 142 19.00 -4.36 -9.31
C GLY A 142 18.84 -4.83 -10.76
N ARG A 143 17.62 -4.81 -11.32
CA ARG A 143 17.32 -5.19 -12.70
C ARG A 143 16.19 -4.35 -13.28
N ARG A 144 16.06 -4.37 -14.61
CA ARG A 144 14.98 -3.69 -15.32
C ARG A 144 13.65 -4.41 -15.14
N ALA A 145 12.57 -3.63 -15.20
CA ALA A 145 11.25 -4.14 -15.54
C ALA A 145 11.22 -4.37 -17.05
N ASP A 146 10.89 -5.58 -17.46
CA ASP A 146 10.86 -6.04 -18.85
C ASP A 146 9.67 -6.99 -19.09
N ASP A 147 9.49 -7.44 -20.32
CA ASP A 147 8.40 -8.36 -20.69
C ASP A 147 8.50 -9.72 -19.96
N ALA A 148 9.72 -10.11 -19.57
CA ALA A 148 9.94 -11.29 -18.73
C ALA A 148 9.37 -11.11 -17.31
N LEU A 149 9.07 -9.88 -16.89
CA LEU A 149 8.33 -9.58 -15.68
C LEU A 149 6.85 -9.30 -15.96
N LEU A 150 6.53 -8.51 -17.00
CA LEU A 150 5.16 -8.09 -17.29
C LEU A 150 4.25 -9.26 -17.74
N GLY A 151 4.77 -10.19 -18.54
CA GLY A 151 4.02 -11.37 -18.99
C GLY A 151 3.55 -12.25 -17.80
N PRO A 152 4.47 -12.72 -16.95
CA PRO A 152 4.12 -13.44 -15.72
C PRO A 152 3.21 -12.65 -14.77
N LEU A 153 3.42 -11.34 -14.64
CA LEU A 153 2.55 -10.47 -13.83
C LEU A 153 1.11 -10.41 -14.37
N THR A 154 0.96 -10.45 -15.70
CA THR A 154 -0.35 -10.51 -16.36
C THR A 154 -1.08 -11.82 -16.02
N GLU A 155 -0.36 -12.94 -15.93
CA GLU A 155 -0.93 -14.22 -15.49
C GLU A 155 -1.38 -14.16 -14.03
N VAL A 156 -0.56 -13.57 -13.15
CA VAL A 156 -0.95 -13.32 -11.75
C VAL A 156 -2.24 -12.50 -11.69
N ALA A 157 -2.36 -11.46 -12.51
CA ALA A 157 -3.56 -10.63 -12.57
C ALA A 157 -4.80 -11.42 -13.02
N ARG A 158 -4.65 -12.29 -14.02
CA ARG A 158 -5.73 -13.17 -14.51
C ARG A 158 -6.25 -14.10 -13.41
N VAL A 159 -5.34 -14.76 -12.70
CA VAL A 159 -5.70 -15.65 -11.58
C VAL A 159 -6.37 -14.85 -10.46
N ALA A 160 -5.79 -13.71 -10.08
CA ALA A 160 -6.32 -12.86 -9.02
C ALA A 160 -7.75 -12.40 -9.29
N ILE A 161 -8.05 -11.93 -10.51
CA ILE A 161 -9.41 -11.54 -10.92
C ILE A 161 -10.37 -12.72 -10.85
N GLY A 162 -9.96 -13.89 -11.34
CA GLY A 162 -10.79 -15.11 -11.28
C GLY A 162 -11.18 -15.51 -9.84
N ASN A 163 -10.40 -15.07 -8.85
CA ASN A 163 -10.64 -15.33 -7.43
C ASN A 163 -11.37 -14.18 -6.70
N MET A 164 -11.52 -12.99 -7.29
CA MET A 164 -12.17 -11.84 -6.63
C MET A 164 -13.62 -12.12 -6.23
N GLY A 165 -14.38 -12.83 -7.06
CA GLY A 165 -15.77 -13.18 -6.77
C GLY A 165 -15.95 -14.08 -5.53
N LYS A 166 -14.85 -14.64 -5.00
CA LYS A 166 -14.85 -15.48 -3.79
C LYS A 166 -14.69 -14.68 -2.50
N THR A 167 -14.40 -13.38 -2.56
CA THR A 167 -14.28 -12.54 -1.36
C THR A 167 -15.63 -11.87 -1.04
N SER A 168 -16.18 -12.18 0.13
CA SER A 168 -17.57 -11.84 0.50
C SER A 168 -17.75 -10.47 1.15
N GLU A 169 -16.69 -9.71 1.43
CA GLU A 169 -16.80 -8.51 2.27
C GLU A 169 -17.12 -7.25 1.47
N ARG A 170 -18.28 -6.66 1.76
CA ARG A 170 -18.66 -5.31 1.32
C ARG A 170 -18.18 -4.33 2.38
N PHE A 171 -17.31 -3.40 2.01
CA PHE A 171 -16.79 -2.39 2.93
C PHE A 171 -17.63 -1.11 2.86
N GLY A 172 -17.98 -0.54 4.03
CA GLY A 172 -18.93 0.58 4.21
C GLY A 172 -18.27 1.94 4.50
N ASP A 173 -18.75 2.66 5.52
CA ASP A 173 -18.22 3.99 5.90
C ASP A 173 -16.74 3.95 6.29
N CYS A 174 -16.04 5.06 6.04
CA CYS A 174 -14.62 5.19 6.31
C CYS A 174 -14.34 5.65 7.76
N GLU A 175 -13.62 4.83 8.52
CA GLU A 175 -13.23 5.13 9.91
C GLU A 175 -11.93 5.95 10.02
N TRP A 176 -11.11 5.99 8.96
CA TRP A 176 -9.77 6.60 8.97
C TRP A 176 -9.72 8.04 8.45
N LEU A 177 -10.68 8.43 7.62
CA LEU A 177 -10.80 9.72 6.95
C LEU A 177 -12.23 10.25 7.10
N THR A 178 -12.34 11.56 7.22
CA THR A 178 -13.59 12.32 7.31
C THR A 178 -13.52 13.47 6.31
N GLY A 179 -14.66 14.03 5.91
CA GLY A 179 -14.66 15.19 5.01
C GLY A 179 -13.92 16.42 5.55
N ALA A 180 -13.66 16.49 6.87
CA ALA A 180 -12.81 17.54 7.44
C ALA A 180 -11.34 17.42 7.04
N ASP A 181 -10.84 16.20 6.78
CA ASP A 181 -9.43 15.99 6.39
C ASP A 181 -9.13 16.39 4.95
N ALA A 182 -10.17 16.55 4.15
CA ALA A 182 -10.08 17.10 2.80
C ALA A 182 -9.75 18.61 2.80
N ASP A 183 -9.86 19.30 3.94
CA ASP A 183 -9.66 20.75 3.99
C ASP A 183 -8.24 21.15 3.56
N GLY A 184 -8.16 22.05 2.58
CA GLY A 184 -6.88 22.47 2.00
C GLY A 184 -6.22 21.43 1.08
N PHE A 185 -6.88 20.30 0.82
CA PHE A 185 -6.40 19.22 -0.05
C PHE A 185 -7.31 18.93 -1.24
N LEU A 186 -8.62 18.79 -1.00
CA LEU A 186 -9.62 18.34 -1.97
C LEU A 186 -10.81 19.30 -1.99
N ASP A 187 -11.46 19.45 -3.14
CA ASP A 187 -12.69 20.22 -3.25
C ASP A 187 -13.85 19.52 -2.50
N LYS A 188 -14.22 20.09 -1.36
CA LYS A 188 -15.31 19.60 -0.49
C LYS A 188 -16.67 19.52 -1.19
N SER A 189 -16.92 20.35 -2.20
CA SER A 189 -18.22 20.37 -2.89
C SER A 189 -18.42 19.17 -3.82
N THR A 190 -17.34 18.48 -4.15
CA THR A 190 -17.33 17.32 -5.05
C THR A 190 -16.70 16.08 -4.42
N LEU A 191 -16.39 16.18 -3.12
CA LEU A 191 -15.68 15.17 -2.37
C LEU A 191 -16.50 13.88 -2.31
N THR A 192 -15.83 12.79 -2.62
CA THR A 192 -16.30 11.46 -2.26
C THR A 192 -15.33 10.82 -1.29
N VAL A 193 -15.88 10.16 -0.28
CA VAL A 193 -15.13 9.36 0.70
C VAL A 193 -15.62 7.93 0.59
N GLN A 194 -14.70 6.99 0.47
CA GLN A 194 -15.04 5.57 0.39
C GLN A 194 -14.05 4.72 1.15
N ARG A 195 -14.54 3.67 1.80
CA ARG A 195 -13.71 2.61 2.31
C ARG A 195 -13.36 1.67 1.17
N THR A 196 -12.07 1.40 1.00
CA THR A 196 -11.55 0.53 -0.06
C THR A 196 -11.09 -0.83 0.46
N GLY A 197 -11.08 -1.03 1.78
CA GLY A 197 -10.78 -2.30 2.45
C GLY A 197 -10.82 -2.18 3.98
N ALA A 198 -10.62 -3.30 4.69
CA ALA A 198 -10.36 -3.23 6.12
C ALA A 198 -9.08 -2.40 6.35
N GLY A 199 -9.16 -1.36 7.16
CA GLY A 199 -8.01 -0.46 7.39
C GLY A 199 -7.74 0.55 6.27
N SER A 200 -8.52 0.60 5.18
CA SER A 200 -8.19 1.42 4.01
C SER A 200 -9.33 2.32 3.55
N CYS A 201 -9.03 3.59 3.36
CA CYS A 201 -9.94 4.60 2.86
C CYS A 201 -9.33 5.43 1.75
N MET A 202 -10.19 5.92 0.86
CA MET A 202 -9.84 6.82 -0.21
C MET A 202 -10.82 7.99 -0.23
N MET A 203 -10.30 9.20 -0.38
CA MET A 203 -11.05 10.40 -0.71
C MET A 203 -10.58 10.93 -2.06
N PHE A 204 -11.51 11.44 -2.85
CA PHE A 204 -11.17 12.11 -4.09
C PHE A 204 -12.22 13.14 -4.47
N ASP A 205 -11.79 14.14 -5.24
CA ASP A 205 -12.65 15.17 -5.81
C ASP A 205 -12.83 14.98 -7.33
N ARG A 206 -13.68 15.81 -7.94
CA ARG A 206 -13.96 15.74 -9.38
C ARG A 206 -12.73 16.03 -10.25
N GLU A 207 -11.79 16.81 -9.75
CA GLU A 207 -10.54 17.14 -10.46
C GLU A 207 -9.59 15.93 -10.51
N GLY A 208 -9.82 14.92 -9.66
CA GLY A 208 -9.01 13.71 -9.56
C GLY A 208 -7.91 13.79 -8.51
N ASN A 209 -7.91 14.83 -7.65
CA ASN A 209 -7.04 14.87 -6.49
C ASN A 209 -7.45 13.75 -5.53
N THR A 210 -6.48 13.07 -4.94
CA THR A 210 -6.74 11.87 -4.15
C THR A 210 -6.03 11.93 -2.81
N MET A 211 -6.71 11.49 -1.74
CA MET A 211 -6.12 11.17 -0.45
C MET A 211 -6.41 9.71 -0.10
N VAL A 212 -5.42 8.97 0.38
CA VAL A 212 -5.57 7.56 0.78
C VAL A 212 -5.02 7.39 2.19
N VAL A 213 -5.74 6.67 3.03
CA VAL A 213 -5.18 6.08 4.26
C VAL A 213 -5.25 4.58 4.12
N ALA A 214 -4.15 3.90 4.35
CA ALA A 214 -4.08 2.44 4.33
C ALA A 214 -3.32 1.95 5.56
N VAL A 215 -4.01 1.24 6.44
CA VAL A 215 -3.48 0.60 7.64
C VAL A 215 -3.29 -0.87 7.34
N ILE A 216 -2.10 -1.40 7.65
CA ILE A 216 -1.76 -2.81 7.47
C ILE A 216 -0.96 -3.33 8.66
N ALA A 217 -1.14 -4.62 8.99
CA ALA A 217 -0.20 -5.34 9.81
C ALA A 217 1.15 -5.51 9.08
N ILE A 218 2.24 -5.10 9.72
CA ILE A 218 3.61 -5.22 9.19
C ILE A 218 4.66 -5.18 10.30
N SER A 219 5.77 -5.88 10.09
CA SER A 219 6.88 -5.90 11.04
C SER A 219 7.58 -4.55 11.15
N ARG A 220 8.09 -4.25 12.35
CA ARG A 220 8.89 -3.04 12.61
C ARG A 220 10.14 -2.99 11.73
N ASP A 221 10.82 -4.12 11.56
CA ASP A 221 12.05 -4.21 10.77
C ASP A 221 11.80 -3.87 9.29
N THR A 222 10.66 -4.28 8.75
CA THR A 222 10.25 -3.88 7.40
C THR A 222 10.07 -2.37 7.28
N VAL A 223 9.41 -1.72 8.25
CA VAL A 223 9.25 -0.25 8.25
C VAL A 223 10.60 0.45 8.35
N ILE A 224 11.49 0.02 9.25
CA ILE A 224 12.83 0.59 9.40
C ILE A 224 13.64 0.42 8.10
N SER A 225 13.51 -0.72 7.43
CA SER A 225 14.15 -0.96 6.14
C SER A 225 13.63 0.00 5.07
N MET A 226 12.32 0.26 5.02
CA MET A 226 11.73 1.24 4.11
C MET A 226 12.29 2.65 4.35
N MET A 227 12.39 3.10 5.60
CA MET A 227 12.94 4.42 5.94
C MET A 227 14.37 4.64 5.43
N LYS A 228 15.18 3.58 5.47
CA LYS A 228 16.61 3.60 5.14
C LYS A 228 16.88 3.33 3.67
N ARG A 229 15.87 3.00 2.87
CA ARG A 229 16.07 2.65 1.46
C ARG A 229 16.57 3.87 0.68
N THR A 230 17.50 3.64 -0.23
CA THR A 230 17.90 4.66 -1.21
C THR A 230 16.73 4.85 -2.19
N ASP A 231 15.95 5.90 -1.99
CA ASP A 231 14.74 6.18 -2.77
C ASP A 231 14.97 7.39 -3.70
N PRO A 232 14.39 7.44 -4.93
CA PRO A 232 14.24 8.69 -5.67
C PRO A 232 13.44 9.80 -4.95
N CYS A 233 12.82 9.52 -3.80
CA CYS A 233 12.12 10.47 -2.93
C CYS A 233 13.02 11.12 -1.86
N LYS A 234 12.64 12.33 -1.44
CA LYS A 234 13.18 12.92 -0.21
C LYS A 234 12.47 12.34 1.00
N HIS A 235 13.23 11.88 1.99
CA HIS A 235 12.71 11.39 3.26
C HIS A 235 12.84 12.47 4.33
N VAL A 236 11.78 12.66 5.11
CA VAL A 236 11.74 13.61 6.24
C VAL A 236 11.27 12.86 7.47
N ALA A 237 12.07 12.82 8.53
CA ALA A 237 11.65 12.24 9.81
C ALA A 237 10.55 13.09 10.45
N ILE A 238 9.58 12.46 11.11
CA ILE A 238 8.46 13.12 11.80
C ILE A 238 8.46 12.66 13.26
N PRO A 239 9.43 13.10 14.08
CA PRO A 239 9.65 12.57 15.42
C PRO A 239 8.46 12.72 16.37
N GLU A 240 7.59 13.70 16.14
CA GLU A 240 6.35 13.91 16.89
C GLU A 240 5.32 12.77 16.71
N LEU A 241 5.48 11.93 15.68
CA LEU A 241 4.64 10.75 15.42
C LEU A 241 5.38 9.42 15.69
N GLY A 242 6.50 9.48 16.41
CA GLY A 242 7.32 8.32 16.78
C GLY A 242 8.62 8.18 15.98
N SER A 243 9.53 7.34 16.46
CA SER A 243 10.85 7.13 15.83
C SER A 243 10.79 6.50 14.44
N GLU A 244 9.70 5.81 14.12
CA GLU A 244 9.46 5.09 12.87
C GLU A 244 8.57 5.89 11.89
N ALA A 245 8.25 7.14 12.23
CA ALA A 245 7.44 8.00 11.38
C ALA A 245 8.29 8.84 10.42
N PHE A 246 7.91 8.82 9.14
CA PHE A 246 8.60 9.55 8.10
C PHE A 246 7.67 9.93 6.94
N GLY A 247 7.96 11.06 6.31
CA GLY A 247 7.35 11.52 5.07
C GLY A 247 8.23 11.24 3.86
N GLU A 248 7.60 10.95 2.73
CA GLU A 248 8.20 10.88 1.40
C GLU A 248 7.57 11.97 0.52
N HIS A 249 8.38 12.81 -0.11
CA HIS A 249 7.91 13.82 -1.06
C HIS A 249 8.95 14.14 -2.14
N SER A 250 8.55 14.95 -3.14
CA SER A 250 9.42 15.43 -4.21
C SER A 250 10.20 14.29 -4.87
N CYS A 251 9.51 13.19 -5.14
CA CYS A 251 10.11 12.02 -5.77
C CYS A 251 10.53 12.37 -7.19
N THR A 252 11.82 12.22 -7.47
CA THR A 252 12.38 12.48 -8.81
C THR A 252 11.86 11.51 -9.86
N LYS A 253 11.30 10.35 -9.45
CA LYS A 253 10.63 9.32 -10.29
C LYS A 253 9.58 8.55 -9.46
N GLY A 254 8.58 7.93 -10.09
CA GLY A 254 7.51 7.17 -9.42
C GLY A 254 6.34 8.06 -9.02
N ASN A 255 5.95 8.05 -7.74
CA ASN A 255 4.91 8.93 -7.16
C ASN A 255 5.39 10.41 -7.06
N GLY A 256 5.98 10.96 -8.13
CA GLY A 256 6.50 12.34 -8.15
C GLY A 256 5.42 13.41 -7.97
N ASN A 257 4.15 13.02 -8.12
CA ASN A 257 2.99 13.85 -7.88
C ASN A 257 2.42 13.74 -6.45
N ALA A 258 2.88 12.78 -5.63
CA ALA A 258 2.28 12.50 -4.33
C ALA A 258 3.25 12.76 -3.17
N VAL A 259 2.66 13.03 -2.02
CA VAL A 259 3.32 12.97 -0.71
C VAL A 259 2.74 11.81 0.07
N ASN A 260 3.59 11.10 0.82
CA ASN A 260 3.16 10.01 1.69
C ASN A 260 3.76 10.22 3.08
N ILE A 261 2.99 9.98 4.13
CA ILE A 261 3.49 9.84 5.49
C ILE A 261 3.24 8.41 5.92
N TYR A 262 4.29 7.74 6.38
CA TYR A 262 4.17 6.46 7.05
C TYR A 262 4.36 6.67 8.54
N VAL A 263 3.47 6.06 9.30
CA VAL A 263 3.59 5.95 10.76
C VAL A 263 3.46 4.48 11.14
N TRP A 264 4.15 4.08 12.20
CA TRP A 264 4.07 2.71 12.71
C TRP A 264 3.84 2.71 14.21
N LYS A 265 2.91 1.88 14.67
CA LYS A 265 2.56 1.72 16.08
C LYS A 265 1.91 0.35 16.29
N ASN A 266 2.26 -0.33 17.39
CA ASN A 266 1.63 -1.59 17.80
C ASN A 266 1.57 -2.68 16.71
N GLY A 267 2.63 -2.84 15.90
CA GLY A 267 2.67 -3.85 14.84
C GLY A 267 1.89 -3.50 13.58
N ARG A 268 1.39 -2.26 13.47
CA ARG A 268 0.66 -1.76 12.30
C ARG A 268 1.36 -0.54 11.72
N GLN A 269 1.38 -0.46 10.39
CA GLN A 269 1.78 0.73 9.66
C GLN A 269 0.54 1.37 9.06
N ALA A 270 0.40 2.68 9.21
CA ALA A 270 -0.48 3.46 8.37
C ALA A 270 0.34 4.21 7.32
N SER A 271 -0.09 4.15 6.07
CA SER A 271 0.34 5.01 4.98
C SER A 271 -0.75 6.04 4.72
N ILE A 272 -0.39 7.32 4.77
CA ILE A 272 -1.26 8.46 4.53
C ILE A 272 -0.72 9.19 3.31
N LEU A 273 -1.40 9.03 2.18
CA LEU A 273 -0.97 9.55 0.90
C LEU A 273 -1.88 10.69 0.45
N PHE A 274 -1.31 11.74 -0.11
CA PHE A 274 -2.01 12.76 -0.88
C PHE A 274 -1.37 12.92 -2.26
N ALA A 275 -2.17 12.79 -3.31
CA ALA A 275 -1.77 12.89 -4.71
C ALA A 275 -2.62 13.95 -5.43
N PRO A 276 -2.17 15.20 -5.49
CA PRO A 276 -2.80 16.23 -6.32
C PRO A 276 -2.52 15.99 -7.80
N VAL A 277 -3.46 16.41 -8.66
CA VAL A 277 -3.25 16.42 -10.11
C VAL A 277 -2.22 17.48 -10.46
N LYS A 278 -2.46 18.74 -10.08
CA LYS A 278 -1.51 19.86 -10.16
C LYS A 278 -1.84 20.92 -9.09
N PRO A 279 -0.85 21.67 -8.58
CA PRO A 279 0.59 21.41 -8.73
C PRO A 279 1.01 20.13 -8.01
N HIS A 280 2.12 19.53 -8.43
CA HIS A 280 2.65 18.33 -7.75
C HIS A 280 3.07 18.64 -6.31
N ALA A 281 2.99 17.64 -5.43
CA ALA A 281 3.27 17.81 -4.02
C ALA A 281 4.74 18.21 -3.74
N GLU A 282 4.92 19.30 -3.02
CA GLU A 282 6.22 19.79 -2.52
C GLU A 282 6.37 19.55 -1.02
N SER A 283 7.51 19.94 -0.42
CA SER A 283 7.80 19.76 1.02
C SER A 283 6.71 20.32 1.93
N GLY A 284 6.12 21.47 1.60
CA GLY A 284 5.02 22.08 2.35
C GLY A 284 3.72 21.24 2.35
N SER A 285 3.64 20.19 1.54
CA SER A 285 2.53 19.23 1.54
C SER A 285 2.68 18.21 2.67
N VAL A 286 3.91 17.87 3.09
CA VAL A 286 4.16 16.98 4.25
C VAL A 286 3.64 17.64 5.52
N GLU A 287 4.00 18.90 5.78
CA GLU A 287 3.56 19.62 6.99
C GLU A 287 2.04 19.72 7.07
N ARG A 288 1.37 19.97 5.95
CA ARG A 288 -0.11 19.97 5.91
C ARG A 288 -0.68 18.59 6.22
N LEU A 289 -0.04 17.52 5.75
CA LEU A 289 -0.53 16.15 5.93
C LEU A 289 -0.29 15.60 7.34
N LYS A 290 0.62 16.21 8.11
CA LYS A 290 0.91 15.80 9.49
C LYS A 290 -0.31 15.82 10.40
N ALA A 291 -1.24 16.76 10.23
CA ALA A 291 -2.46 16.79 11.03
C ALA A 291 -3.31 15.52 10.83
N VAL A 292 -3.48 15.11 9.57
CA VAL A 292 -4.19 13.87 9.22
C VAL A 292 -3.42 12.66 9.76
N ALA A 293 -2.10 12.63 9.55
CA ALA A 293 -1.23 11.55 10.04
C ALA A 293 -1.26 11.42 11.57
N GLY A 294 -1.26 12.52 12.31
CA GLY A 294 -1.32 12.53 13.78
C GLY A 294 -2.64 11.97 14.30
N ARG A 295 -3.76 12.28 13.65
CA ARG A 295 -5.04 11.68 14.00
C ARG A 295 -5.09 10.19 13.69
N VAL A 296 -4.58 9.77 12.53
CA VAL A 296 -4.48 8.34 12.16
C VAL A 296 -3.59 7.61 13.17
N TYR A 297 -2.45 8.17 13.53
CA TYR A 297 -1.53 7.63 14.54
C TYR A 297 -2.16 7.50 15.93
N GLY A 298 -3.01 8.45 16.33
CA GLY A 298 -3.78 8.37 17.57
C GLY A 298 -4.78 7.21 17.62
N LYS A 299 -5.25 6.74 16.45
CA LYS A 299 -6.18 5.60 16.30
C LYS A 299 -5.48 4.24 16.19
N LEU A 300 -4.18 4.20 15.87
CA LEU A 300 -3.35 2.98 15.88
C LEU A 300 -3.03 2.54 17.32
#